data_AF-A0AAW1MWA1-F1
#
_entry.id   AF-A0AAW1MWA1-F1
#
_cell.length_a   1.000
_cell.length_b   1.000
_cell.length_c   1.000
_cell.angle_alpha   90.00
_cell.angle_beta   90.00
_cell.angle_gamma   90.00
#
_symmetry.space_group_name_H-M   'P 1'
#
loop_
_entity.id
_entity.type
_entity.pdbx_description
1 polymer ?
#
loop_
_entity_poly.entity_id
_entity_poly.type
_entity_poly.pdbx_seq_one_letter_code
_entity_poly.pdbx_strand_id
1 'polypeptide(L)'
;MKDMIERKLNTTESTLEILSKTPPKKTDPGKFAIPCALGTLKIDNAFCDLGASVSILPYSVYKKLPKTPLIPTSVTVQQADRTIIHPLGKIEDIPVQVGKLFIPADLIVLDIPEDAHVPIILGRPFLFTAGALIDVGRGAFDLHSWGGGGSVPKV
;
A
#
# COMPACT_ATOMS: atom_id res chain seq x y z
N MET A 1 45.99 16.05 27.70
CA MET A 1 46.03 15.48 26.33
C MET A 1 45.74 13.97 26.32
N LYS A 2 46.27 13.17 27.26
CA LYS A 2 46.03 11.71 27.36
C LYS A 2 44.56 11.32 27.58
N ASP A 3 43.87 11.98 28.53
CA ASP A 3 42.46 11.69 28.85
C ASP A 3 41.49 11.90 27.67
N MET A 4 41.83 12.82 26.76
CA MET A 4 41.01 13.10 25.58
C MET A 4 41.18 12.03 24.49
N ILE A 5 42.37 11.41 24.43
CA ILE A 5 42.67 10.29 23.53
C ILE A 5 41.99 9.02 24.02
N GLU A 6 42.05 8.76 25.33
CA GLU A 6 41.44 7.58 25.98
C GLU A 6 39.91 7.59 25.90
N ARG A 7 39.28 8.75 26.10
CA ARG A 7 37.82 8.92 25.87
C ARG A 7 37.43 8.70 24.41
N LYS A 8 38.22 9.19 23.45
CA LYS A 8 37.97 8.95 22.03
C LYS A 8 38.08 7.46 21.71
N LEU A 9 39.14 6.79 22.14
CA LEU A 9 39.37 5.35 21.94
C LEU A 9 38.22 4.51 22.50
N ASN A 10 37.82 4.72 23.76
CA ASN A 10 36.71 3.97 24.38
C ASN A 10 35.36 4.23 23.69
N THR A 11 35.15 5.44 23.15
CA THR A 11 33.94 5.75 22.36
C THR A 11 33.97 5.05 20.99
N THR A 12 35.14 4.97 20.34
CA THR A 12 35.30 4.20 19.09
C THR A 12 35.16 2.69 19.30
N GLU A 13 35.74 2.12 20.35
CA GLU A 13 35.62 0.68 20.62
C GLU A 13 34.18 0.30 20.95
N SER A 14 33.51 1.07 21.81
CA SER A 14 32.09 0.83 22.13
C SER A 14 31.17 1.01 20.92
N THR A 15 31.42 2.00 20.05
CA THR A 15 30.64 2.16 18.81
C THR A 15 30.90 1.07 17.78
N LEU A 16 32.14 0.58 17.64
CA LEU A 16 32.49 -0.56 16.78
C LEU A 16 31.87 -1.86 17.29
N GLU A 17 31.85 -2.06 18.60
CA GLU A 17 31.22 -3.22 19.23
C GLU A 17 29.70 -3.21 19.04
N ILE A 18 29.06 -2.04 19.17
CA ILE A 18 27.64 -1.85 18.85
C ILE A 18 27.39 -2.10 17.36
N LEU A 19 28.22 -1.56 16.47
CA LEU A 19 28.08 -1.75 15.02
C LEU A 19 28.18 -3.23 14.63
N SER A 20 29.09 -3.97 15.26
CA SER A 20 29.29 -5.41 15.02
C SER A 20 28.10 -6.27 15.46
N LYS A 21 27.29 -5.77 16.42
CA LYS A 21 26.10 -6.44 16.95
C LYS A 21 24.80 -5.94 16.31
N THR A 22 24.82 -4.86 15.52
CA THR A 22 23.65 -4.36 14.82
C THR A 22 23.41 -5.10 13.49
N PRO A 23 22.16 -5.44 13.15
CA PRO A 23 21.85 -5.99 11.84
C PRO A 23 22.21 -4.99 10.74
N PRO A 24 22.78 -5.44 9.61
CA PRO A 24 23.17 -4.54 8.53
C PRO A 24 21.92 -3.86 7.96
N LYS A 25 22.01 -2.55 7.76
CA LYS A 25 20.96 -1.78 7.09
C LYS A 25 20.80 -2.29 5.65
N LYS A 26 19.62 -2.79 5.32
CA LYS A 26 19.27 -3.18 3.95
C LYS A 26 18.74 -1.96 3.18
N THR A 27 18.94 -1.98 1.87
CA THR A 27 18.32 -1.02 0.94
C THR A 27 16.81 -1.21 0.95
N ASP A 28 16.08 -0.12 0.78
CA ASP A 28 14.63 -0.19 0.64
C ASP A 28 14.25 -0.96 -0.64
N PRO A 29 13.41 -2.02 -0.55
CA PRO A 29 12.94 -2.75 -1.74
C PRO A 29 11.99 -1.93 -2.62
N GLY A 30 11.53 -0.77 -2.13
CA GLY A 30 10.64 0.13 -2.84
C GLY A 30 9.17 -0.08 -2.49
N LYS A 31 8.28 0.25 -3.43
CA LYS A 31 6.83 0.19 -3.24
C LYS A 31 6.23 -1.17 -3.59
N PHE A 32 5.20 -1.56 -2.84
CA PHE A 32 4.32 -2.65 -3.23
C PHE A 32 3.16 -2.10 -4.06
N ALA A 33 3.17 -2.39 -5.35
CA ALA A 33 2.08 -2.07 -6.25
C ALA A 33 1.77 -3.27 -7.14
N ILE A 34 0.49 -3.49 -7.44
CA ILE A 34 0.04 -4.61 -8.27
C ILE A 34 -0.81 -4.10 -9.44
N PRO A 35 -0.66 -4.68 -10.64
CA PRO A 35 -1.60 -4.42 -11.72
C PRO A 35 -2.96 -5.01 -11.36
N CYS A 36 -4.03 -4.25 -11.60
CA CYS A 36 -5.39 -4.72 -11.41
C CYS A 36 -6.34 -4.17 -12.48
N ALA A 37 -7.60 -4.60 -12.46
CA ALA A 37 -8.64 -4.02 -13.28
C ALA A 37 -9.95 -3.83 -12.51
N LEU A 38 -10.66 -2.76 -12.83
CA LEU A 38 -12.03 -2.50 -12.40
C LEU A 38 -12.94 -2.59 -13.61
N GLY A 39 -13.57 -3.75 -13.81
CA GLY A 39 -14.28 -4.05 -15.05
C GLY A 39 -13.33 -4.05 -16.26
N THR A 40 -13.56 -3.16 -17.23
CA THR A 40 -12.70 -3.00 -18.41
C THR A 40 -11.54 -2.01 -18.21
N LEU A 41 -11.54 -1.26 -17.10
CA LEU A 41 -10.51 -0.28 -16.80
C LEU A 41 -9.28 -0.97 -16.22
N LYS A 42 -8.18 -0.99 -16.97
CA LYS A 42 -6.88 -1.50 -16.52
C LYS A 42 -6.14 -0.45 -15.71
N ILE A 43 -5.50 -0.91 -14.65
CA ILE A 43 -4.77 -0.08 -13.69
C ILE A 43 -3.42 -0.75 -13.49
N ASP A 44 -2.37 -0.08 -13.97
CA ASP A 44 -1.05 -0.72 -14.05
C ASP A 44 -0.41 -0.92 -12.67
N ASN A 45 -0.76 -0.09 -11.68
CA ASN A 45 -0.01 -0.02 -10.41
C ASN A 45 -0.88 0.27 -9.18
N ALA A 46 -1.88 -0.52 -8.79
CA ALA A 46 -2.59 -0.25 -7.53
C ALA A 46 -1.65 -0.40 -6.30
N PHE A 47 -1.53 0.66 -5.48
CA PHE A 47 -0.67 0.68 -4.30
C PHE A 47 -1.25 -0.17 -3.18
N CYS A 48 -0.47 -1.10 -2.66
CA CYS A 48 -0.85 -1.90 -1.50
C CYS A 48 -0.34 -1.22 -0.22
N ASP A 49 -1.25 -0.68 0.58
CA ASP A 49 -0.90 0.10 1.76
C ASP A 49 -1.50 -0.51 3.04
N LEU A 50 -0.61 -1.06 3.90
CA LEU A 50 -0.98 -1.56 5.22
C LEU A 50 -1.26 -0.43 6.23
N GLY A 51 -0.80 0.79 5.96
CA GLY A 51 -1.12 1.98 6.75
C GLY A 51 -2.53 2.51 6.48
N ALA A 52 -3.07 2.28 5.29
CA ALA A 52 -4.41 2.72 4.91
C ALA A 52 -5.50 1.84 5.55
N SER A 53 -6.42 2.48 6.28
CA SER A 53 -7.59 1.84 6.88
C SER A 53 -8.74 1.61 5.90
N VAL A 54 -8.69 2.25 4.73
CA VAL A 54 -9.68 2.17 3.65
C VAL A 54 -8.96 2.05 2.32
N SER A 55 -9.64 1.51 1.30
CA SER A 55 -9.16 1.60 -0.08
C SER A 55 -9.70 2.87 -0.74
N ILE A 56 -8.88 3.53 -1.56
CA ILE A 56 -9.18 4.86 -2.14
C ILE A 56 -9.13 4.78 -3.66
N LEU A 57 -10.16 5.35 -4.29
CA LEU A 57 -10.27 5.55 -5.73
C LEU A 57 -10.30 7.05 -6.04
N PRO A 58 -9.36 7.59 -6.82
CA PRO A 58 -9.45 8.97 -7.29
C PRO A 58 -10.70 9.19 -8.16
N TYR A 59 -11.37 10.34 -8.01
CA TYR A 59 -12.59 10.66 -8.75
C TYR A 59 -12.40 10.66 -10.27
N SER A 60 -11.23 11.08 -10.74
CA SER A 60 -10.83 11.00 -12.14
C SER A 60 -10.88 9.56 -12.70
N VAL A 61 -10.49 8.57 -11.89
CA VAL A 61 -10.53 7.14 -12.24
C VAL A 61 -11.95 6.61 -12.14
N TYR A 62 -12.70 7.01 -11.10
CA TYR A 62 -14.13 6.68 -10.96
C TYR A 62 -14.94 7.07 -12.20
N LYS A 63 -14.72 8.27 -12.75
CA LYS A 63 -15.42 8.74 -13.96
C LYS A 63 -15.20 7.86 -15.20
N LYS A 64 -14.15 7.04 -15.21
CA LYS A 64 -13.83 6.10 -16.30
C LYS A 64 -14.55 4.75 -16.14
N LEU A 65 -15.12 4.47 -14.97
CA LEU A 65 -15.89 3.26 -14.74
C LEU A 65 -17.22 3.31 -15.52
N PRO A 66 -17.77 2.16 -15.96
CA PRO A 66 -19.15 2.08 -16.41
C PRO A 66 -20.10 2.53 -15.30
N LYS A 67 -21.40 2.69 -15.57
CA LYS A 67 -22.43 3.29 -14.67
C LYS A 67 -22.50 2.67 -13.25
N THR A 68 -21.49 2.94 -12.43
CA THR A 68 -21.29 2.43 -11.09
C THR A 68 -21.85 3.46 -10.12
N PRO A 69 -22.89 3.11 -9.34
CA PRO A 69 -23.51 4.05 -8.43
C PRO A 69 -22.51 4.47 -7.35
N LEU A 70 -22.48 5.76 -7.06
CA LEU A 70 -21.75 6.31 -5.92
C LEU A 70 -22.72 6.40 -4.74
N ILE A 71 -22.41 5.66 -3.67
CA ILE A 71 -23.25 5.62 -2.47
C ILE A 71 -22.81 6.76 -1.54
N PRO A 72 -23.71 7.65 -1.11
CA PRO A 72 -23.39 8.66 -0.10
C PRO A 72 -22.83 8.03 1.17
N THR A 73 -21.81 8.66 1.76
CA THR A 73 -21.17 8.16 2.98
C THR A 73 -20.90 9.30 3.95
N SER A 74 -21.04 9.02 5.24
CA SER A 74 -20.64 9.93 6.33
C SER A 74 -19.19 9.71 6.78
N VAL A 75 -18.48 8.74 6.16
CA VAL A 75 -17.06 8.48 6.44
C VAL A 75 -16.24 9.71 6.09
N THR A 76 -15.23 9.99 6.91
CA THR A 76 -14.18 10.97 6.63
C THR A 76 -12.85 10.26 6.57
N VAL A 77 -11.94 10.76 5.73
CA VAL A 77 -10.59 10.20 5.59
C VAL A 77 -9.62 11.19 6.22
N GLN A 78 -8.88 10.75 7.24
CA GLN A 78 -7.80 11.53 7.82
C GLN A 78 -6.47 11.05 7.26
N GLN A 79 -5.72 11.95 6.64
CA GLN A 79 -4.39 11.70 6.10
C GLN A 79 -3.31 11.78 7.19
N ALA A 80 -2.09 11.34 6.87
CA ALA A 80 -0.97 11.32 7.82
C ALA A 80 -0.56 12.73 8.30
N ASP A 81 -0.79 13.75 7.49
CA ASP A 81 -0.61 15.17 7.84
C ASP A 81 -1.76 15.74 8.70
N ARG A 82 -2.72 14.88 9.06
CA ARG A 82 -3.95 15.19 9.82
C ARG A 82 -5.00 15.96 9.02
N THR A 83 -4.80 16.15 7.72
CA THR A 83 -5.82 16.73 6.83
C THR A 83 -7.03 15.81 6.79
N ILE A 84 -8.22 16.38 6.92
CA ILE A 84 -9.49 15.66 6.84
C ILE A 84 -10.08 15.91 5.46
N ILE A 85 -10.35 14.83 4.73
CA ILE A 85 -10.99 14.85 3.42
C ILE A 85 -12.38 14.23 3.54
N HIS A 86 -13.36 14.91 2.96
CA HIS A 86 -14.71 14.40 2.79
C HIS A 86 -14.81 13.67 1.44
N PRO A 87 -15.10 12.36 1.44
CA PRO A 87 -15.31 11.63 0.20
C PRO A 87 -16.53 12.14 -0.57
N LEU A 88 -16.48 12.00 -1.90
CA LEU A 88 -17.66 12.17 -2.75
C LEU A 88 -18.69 11.05 -2.51
N GLY A 89 -18.21 9.89 -2.07
CA GLY A 89 -19.03 8.73 -1.71
C GLY A 89 -18.18 7.47 -1.62
N LYS A 90 -18.85 6.32 -1.61
CA LYS A 90 -18.22 5.00 -1.64
C LYS A 90 -18.83 4.12 -2.72
N ILE A 91 -18.07 3.13 -3.16
CA ILE A 91 -18.52 2.00 -3.99
C ILE A 91 -18.35 0.76 -3.13
N GLU A 92 -19.39 -0.06 -3.03
CA GLU A 92 -19.36 -1.30 -2.26
C GLU A 92 -19.24 -2.51 -3.20
N ASP A 93 -18.52 -3.53 -2.73
CA ASP A 93 -18.38 -4.84 -3.38
C ASP A 93 -17.99 -4.79 -4.88
N ILE A 94 -17.19 -3.79 -5.30
CA ILE A 94 -16.71 -3.75 -6.68
C ILE A 94 -15.69 -4.88 -6.91
N PRO A 95 -15.86 -5.71 -7.95
CA PRO A 95 -14.89 -6.76 -8.24
C PRO A 95 -13.60 -6.14 -8.78
N VAL A 96 -12.51 -6.29 -8.02
CA VAL A 96 -11.15 -5.94 -8.44
C VAL A 96 -10.49 -7.18 -8.99
N GLN A 97 -10.10 -7.15 -10.25
CA GLN A 97 -9.39 -8.25 -10.88
C GLN A 97 -7.88 -8.08 -10.64
N VAL A 98 -7.25 -9.09 -10.03
CA VAL A 98 -5.78 -9.18 -9.91
C VAL A 98 -5.34 -10.50 -10.53
N GLY A 99 -4.68 -10.42 -11.69
CA GLY A 99 -4.39 -11.61 -12.50
C GLY A 99 -5.67 -12.37 -12.86
N LYS A 100 -5.85 -13.56 -12.26
CA LYS A 100 -7.03 -14.42 -12.45
C LYS A 100 -8.05 -14.33 -11.31
N LEU A 101 -7.72 -13.62 -10.24
CA LEU A 101 -8.56 -13.50 -9.05
C LEU A 101 -9.51 -12.32 -9.20
N PHE A 102 -10.73 -12.46 -8.71
CA PHE A 102 -11.70 -11.39 -8.54
C PHE A 102 -11.98 -11.23 -7.06
N ILE A 103 -11.57 -10.10 -6.50
CA ILE A 103 -11.65 -9.83 -5.07
C ILE A 103 -12.63 -8.66 -4.89
N PRO A 104 -13.71 -8.81 -4.10
CA PRO A 104 -14.60 -7.70 -3.81
C PRO A 104 -13.87 -6.65 -2.98
N ALA A 105 -14.15 -5.37 -3.25
CA ALA A 105 -13.57 -4.26 -2.54
C ALA A 105 -14.60 -3.16 -2.28
N ASP A 106 -14.50 -2.52 -1.12
CA ASP A 106 -15.14 -1.24 -0.88
C ASP A 106 -14.13 -0.12 -1.17
N LEU A 107 -14.49 0.82 -2.04
CA LEU A 107 -13.65 1.93 -2.45
C LEU A 107 -14.25 3.27 -2.02
N ILE A 108 -13.47 4.06 -1.29
CA ILE A 108 -13.80 5.45 -0.97
C ILE A 108 -13.38 6.34 -2.15
N VAL A 109 -14.30 7.13 -2.69
CA VAL A 109 -14.02 8.01 -3.83
C VAL A 109 -13.69 9.41 -3.37
N LEU A 110 -12.47 9.88 -3.68
CA LEU A 110 -11.98 11.20 -3.29
C LEU A 110 -11.75 12.09 -4.52
N ASP A 111 -12.06 13.38 -4.42
CA ASP A 111 -11.70 14.37 -5.44
C ASP A 111 -10.26 14.84 -5.23
N ILE A 112 -9.32 14.00 -5.65
CA ILE A 112 -7.89 14.26 -5.59
C ILE A 112 -7.27 14.19 -6.99
N PRO A 113 -6.19 14.93 -7.27
CA PRO A 113 -5.51 14.88 -8.55
C PRO A 113 -5.08 13.45 -8.92
N GLU A 114 -5.29 13.08 -10.18
CA GLU A 114 -4.66 11.90 -10.77
C GLU A 114 -3.17 12.22 -10.97
N ASP A 115 -2.27 11.56 -10.25
CA ASP A 115 -0.84 11.58 -10.54
C ASP A 115 -0.44 10.20 -11.09
N ALA A 116 0.56 10.17 -11.98
CA ALA A 116 1.29 8.96 -12.36
C ALA A 116 1.82 8.16 -11.15
N HIS A 117 1.88 8.80 -9.97
CA HIS A 117 2.28 8.22 -8.70
C HIS A 117 1.12 7.93 -7.73
N VAL A 118 -0.13 8.29 -8.05
CA VAL A 118 -1.31 7.97 -7.21
C VAL A 118 -2.35 7.14 -7.99
N PRO A 119 -1.97 5.94 -8.46
CA PRO A 119 -2.94 4.90 -8.76
C PRO A 119 -3.68 4.48 -7.48
N ILE A 120 -4.83 3.83 -7.65
CA ILE A 120 -5.71 3.34 -6.57
C ILE A 120 -4.91 2.84 -5.37
N ILE A 121 -5.33 3.22 -4.17
CA ILE A 121 -4.77 2.69 -2.92
C ILE A 121 -5.66 1.54 -2.47
N LEU A 122 -5.07 0.36 -2.32
CA LEU A 122 -5.68 -0.84 -1.76
C LEU A 122 -5.23 -0.95 -0.31
N GLY A 123 -6.12 -0.56 0.60
CA GLY A 123 -5.86 -0.55 2.03
C GLY A 123 -6.00 -1.93 2.68
N ARG A 124 -5.83 -1.96 4.00
CA ARG A 124 -5.96 -3.18 4.81
C ARG A 124 -7.23 -4.01 4.56
N PRO A 125 -8.44 -3.43 4.40
CA PRO A 125 -9.65 -4.23 4.17
C PRO A 125 -9.56 -5.09 2.89
N PHE A 126 -9.07 -4.51 1.80
CA PHE A 126 -8.84 -5.25 0.57
C PHE A 126 -7.75 -6.31 0.75
N LEU A 127 -6.60 -5.92 1.32
CA LEU A 127 -5.47 -6.81 1.51
C LEU A 127 -5.82 -8.02 2.39
N PHE A 128 -6.63 -7.80 3.42
CA PHE A 128 -7.16 -8.86 4.27
C PHE A 128 -8.07 -9.81 3.49
N THR A 129 -9.02 -9.26 2.73
CA THR A 129 -9.95 -10.04 1.89
C THR A 129 -9.21 -10.85 0.82
N ALA A 130 -8.15 -10.28 0.26
CA ALA A 130 -7.30 -10.91 -0.74
C ALA A 130 -6.37 -12.00 -0.17
N GLY A 131 -6.26 -12.14 1.15
CA GLY A 131 -5.29 -13.03 1.79
C GLY A 131 -3.85 -12.62 1.47
N ALA A 132 -3.57 -11.31 1.48
CA ALA A 132 -2.28 -10.78 1.05
C ALA A 132 -1.13 -11.20 2.00
N LEU A 133 -0.05 -11.70 1.42
CA LEU A 133 1.22 -11.96 2.08
C LEU A 133 2.28 -11.01 1.51
N ILE A 134 2.85 -10.17 2.36
CA ILE A 134 3.87 -9.19 1.97
C ILE A 134 5.19 -9.57 2.63
N ASP A 135 6.14 -10.05 1.83
CA ASP A 135 7.52 -10.30 2.27
C ASP A 135 8.41 -9.13 1.88
N VAL A 136 8.59 -8.20 2.84
CA VAL A 136 9.46 -7.03 2.68
C VAL A 136 10.91 -7.43 2.48
N GLY A 137 11.36 -8.51 3.11
CA GLY A 137 12.75 -8.95 3.00
C GLY A 137 13.11 -9.47 1.61
N ARG A 138 12.13 -10.04 0.89
CA ARG A 138 12.27 -10.55 -0.48
C ARG A 138 11.72 -9.60 -1.55
N GLY A 139 11.05 -8.53 -1.15
CA GLY A 139 10.30 -7.67 -2.08
C GLY A 139 9.17 -8.43 -2.79
N ALA A 140 8.55 -9.41 -2.12
CA ALA A 140 7.53 -10.27 -2.72
C ALA A 140 6.13 -9.94 -2.17
N PHE A 141 5.13 -10.09 -3.04
CA PHE A 141 3.73 -9.88 -2.73
C PHE A 141 2.89 -11.01 -3.35
N ASP A 142 2.14 -11.71 -2.52
CA ASP A 142 1.27 -12.82 -2.94
C ASP A 142 -0.16 -12.60 -2.44
N LEU A 143 -1.14 -13.10 -3.21
CA LEU A 143 -2.55 -13.10 -2.84
C LEU A 143 -3.06 -14.53 -2.74
N HIS A 144 -3.81 -14.80 -1.69
CA HIS A 144 -4.39 -16.11 -1.41
C HIS A 144 -5.89 -15.92 -1.13
N SER A 145 -6.66 -15.54 -2.15
CA SER A 145 -8.12 -15.56 -2.01
C SER A 145 -8.54 -16.98 -1.62
N TRP A 146 -9.35 -17.09 -0.56
CA TRP A 146 -9.79 -18.35 0.03
C TRP A 146 -10.48 -19.22 -1.05
N GLY A 147 -9.73 -20.11 -1.70
CA GLY A 147 -10.25 -20.97 -2.79
C GLY A 147 -9.42 -21.09 -4.07
N GLY A 148 -8.25 -20.46 -4.20
CA GLY A 148 -7.42 -20.68 -5.40
C GLY A 148 -6.01 -20.13 -5.28
N GLY A 149 -5.01 -21.01 -5.16
CA GLY A 149 -3.60 -20.64 -5.20
C GLY A 149 -3.21 -20.09 -6.56
N GLY A 150 -3.14 -18.77 -6.67
CA GLY A 150 -2.55 -18.07 -7.81
C GLY A 150 -1.50 -17.10 -7.31
N SER A 151 -0.22 -17.43 -7.52
CA SER A 151 0.88 -16.49 -7.31
C SER A 151 0.75 -15.35 -8.33
N VAL A 152 0.92 -14.11 -7.86
CA VAL A 152 1.01 -12.94 -8.73
C VAL A 152 2.48 -12.77 -9.13
N PRO A 153 2.82 -12.49 -10.40
CA PRO A 153 4.21 -12.36 -10.81
C PRO A 153 4.93 -11.22 -10.07
N LYS A 154 6.22 -11.42 -9.84
CA LYS A 154 7.14 -10.49 -9.18
C LYS A 154 7.20 -9.13 -9.90
N VAL A 155 7.14 -8.04 -9.14
CA VAL A 155 7.64 -6.71 -9.53
C VAL A 155 9.16 -6.69 -9.60
#